data_AF-A0A965NHZ6-F1
#
_entry.id   AF-A0A965NHZ6-F1
#
_cell.length_a   1.000
_cell.length_b   1.000
_cell.length_c   1.000
_cell.angle_alpha   90.00
_cell.angle_beta   90.00
_cell.angle_gamma   90.00
#
_symmetry.space_group_name_H-M   'P 1'
#
loop_
_entity.id
_entity.type
_entity.pdbx_description
1 polymer ?
#
loop_
_entity_poly.entity_id
_entity_poly.type
_entity_poly.pdbx_seq_one_letter_code
_entity_poly.pdbx_strand_id
1 'polypeptide(L)'
;VCPSCQGDRLNQLGRSVKLSTSQGQKRSLPDLLKCQPNEVLHFLNRLSVGPREKAIVQALLPEISARLKFLESVGLGYLALNRSADTLSGGESQRIRLSAQCGSTLSGALYVLDEPSIGLHPRDNDRLIQSLHNLKNRGNTVLVVEHDEDTMRAADQIIDVGPGAGIHGGKIVAQGTAKEMESFPQSITGQSLKSSIPHPLRGHRRTIKGSGAPAEWIKIKNARLRNLKGFDVSFPTGRLSVVCGVSGAGKSTLITDLLAPVANYGITHKKDSVTSKEIKHCLPASESNTLTNLSGLKSFRQIILVDQEPIGKTPRSTPATYIGAWDLIRERLASLPDAIMRGHGAGFFSFNTSGGRCEACSGAGRIKLEMNFLPDTYVPCEECQQSRYGAAARTIQWHGKSAADLLKMSFEEGASFFSFDAKLHDLCRLMTQTGLGYLTLGQSSPTLSGGEAQRLKLVSELAQGLPTFRERHKGKVKPNLYILEEPTIGLHQSDCRRLIELLHALVDQGHTVIVIEHHPDILAEADWIVEIGPEGGKEGGQLLFAGDPESLAANASTPTAPSLASVLKVKKKNPQKAKISPAKVKK
;
A
#
# COMPACT_ATOMS: atom_id res chain seq x y z
N VAL A 1 -24.86 -8.41 -12.55
CA VAL A 1 -25.73 -7.19 -12.50
C VAL A 1 -27.18 -7.63 -12.53
N CYS A 2 -28.05 -7.11 -11.65
CA CYS A 2 -29.47 -7.48 -11.61
C CYS A 2 -30.18 -7.08 -12.92
N PRO A 3 -30.92 -7.99 -13.60
CA PRO A 3 -31.55 -7.68 -14.90
C PRO A 3 -32.72 -6.69 -14.80
N SER A 4 -33.44 -6.66 -13.68
CA SER A 4 -34.62 -5.79 -13.50
C SER A 4 -34.24 -4.31 -13.30
N CYS A 5 -33.27 -4.03 -12.44
CA CYS A 5 -32.81 -2.67 -12.17
C CYS A 5 -31.54 -2.28 -12.94
N GLN A 6 -30.96 -3.21 -13.71
CA GLN A 6 -29.70 -3.02 -14.46
C GLN A 6 -28.54 -2.48 -13.61
N GLY A 7 -28.55 -2.77 -12.31
CA GLY A 7 -27.54 -2.30 -11.36
C GLY A 7 -27.83 -0.94 -10.70
N ASP A 8 -28.93 -0.26 -11.05
CA ASP A 8 -29.32 1.03 -10.47
C ASP A 8 -29.89 0.92 -9.05
N ARG A 9 -30.16 -0.31 -8.57
CA ARG A 9 -30.68 -0.63 -7.22
C ARG A 9 -32.07 -0.09 -6.88
N LEU A 10 -32.69 0.70 -7.76
CA LEU A 10 -34.03 1.26 -7.61
C LEU A 10 -35.06 0.57 -8.52
N ASN A 11 -36.33 0.56 -8.08
CA ASN A 11 -37.46 0.09 -8.90
C ASN A 11 -37.76 1.07 -10.05
N GLN A 12 -38.67 0.70 -10.95
CA GLN A 12 -38.99 1.51 -12.14
C GLN A 12 -39.54 2.92 -11.81
N LEU A 13 -40.36 3.04 -10.76
CA LEU A 13 -40.91 4.32 -10.34
C LEU A 13 -39.81 5.27 -9.82
N GLY A 14 -38.93 4.78 -8.95
CA GLY A 14 -37.81 5.56 -8.41
C GLY A 14 -36.84 6.06 -9.47
N ARG A 15 -36.67 5.30 -10.57
CA ARG A 15 -35.82 5.69 -11.71
C ARG A 15 -36.49 6.66 -12.68
N SER A 16 -37.81 6.77 -12.64
CA SER A 16 -38.58 7.65 -13.54
C SER A 16 -38.56 9.11 -13.10
N VAL A 17 -38.23 9.40 -11.84
CA VAL A 17 -38.11 10.77 -11.32
C VAL A 17 -36.84 11.41 -11.88
N LYS A 18 -36.98 12.54 -12.58
CA LYS A 18 -35.87 13.25 -13.21
C LYS A 18 -35.87 14.73 -12.81
N LEU A 19 -34.69 15.23 -12.50
CA LEU A 19 -34.44 16.66 -12.36
C LEU A 19 -34.07 17.25 -13.72
N SER A 20 -34.46 18.49 -13.98
CA SER A 20 -34.18 19.21 -15.23
C SER A 20 -33.36 20.46 -15.00
N THR A 21 -32.44 20.73 -15.91
CA THR A 21 -31.67 21.99 -15.93
C THR A 21 -32.32 23.03 -16.82
N SER A 22 -31.91 24.29 -16.68
CA SER A 22 -32.32 25.38 -17.58
C SER A 22 -31.92 25.15 -19.05
N GLN A 23 -30.94 24.27 -19.29
CA GLN A 23 -30.46 23.86 -20.62
C GLN A 23 -31.18 22.60 -21.17
N GLY A 24 -32.26 22.15 -20.52
CA GLY A 24 -33.06 21.01 -20.97
C GLY A 24 -32.48 19.63 -20.66
N GLN A 25 -31.28 19.53 -20.07
CA GLN A 25 -30.73 18.25 -19.62
C GLN A 25 -31.58 17.67 -18.48
N LYS A 26 -31.94 16.38 -18.58
CA LYS A 26 -32.68 15.64 -17.55
C LYS A 26 -31.85 14.49 -17.01
N ARG A 27 -31.74 14.37 -15.68
CA ARG A 27 -31.04 13.24 -15.02
C ARG A 27 -31.88 12.67 -13.89
N SER A 28 -31.92 11.34 -13.79
CA SER A 28 -32.50 10.63 -12.64
C SER A 28 -31.49 10.53 -11.48
N LEU A 29 -31.95 10.09 -10.30
CA LEU A 29 -31.03 9.84 -9.17
C LEU A 29 -29.91 8.84 -9.53
N PRO A 30 -30.17 7.66 -10.13
CA PRO A 30 -29.11 6.76 -10.58
C PRO A 30 -28.13 7.40 -11.56
N ASP A 31 -28.60 8.27 -12.47
CA ASP A 31 -27.72 8.96 -13.42
C ASP A 31 -26.79 9.95 -12.71
N LEU A 32 -27.30 10.65 -11.70
CA LEU A 32 -26.49 11.54 -10.85
C LEU A 32 -25.50 10.75 -10.02
N LEU A 33 -25.87 9.57 -9.49
CA LEU A 33 -24.97 8.76 -8.69
C LEU A 33 -23.83 8.13 -9.53
N LYS A 34 -24.02 7.93 -10.84
CA LYS A 34 -22.95 7.48 -11.76
C LYS A 34 -21.91 8.57 -12.08
N CYS A 35 -22.19 9.80 -11.70
CA CYS A 35 -21.34 10.96 -11.97
C CYS A 35 -20.33 11.23 -10.85
N GLN A 36 -19.28 11.95 -11.22
CA GLN A 36 -18.29 12.49 -10.28
C GLN A 36 -18.86 13.72 -9.55
N PRO A 37 -18.38 14.05 -8.33
CA PRO A 37 -18.82 15.21 -7.55
C PRO A 37 -18.93 16.51 -8.36
N ASN A 38 -17.95 16.83 -9.20
CA ASN A 38 -17.94 18.05 -10.02
C ASN A 38 -19.03 18.06 -11.10
N GLU A 39 -19.27 16.92 -11.75
CA GLU A 39 -20.34 16.78 -12.73
C GLU A 39 -21.72 16.98 -12.07
N VAL A 40 -21.88 16.46 -10.85
CA VAL A 40 -23.12 16.62 -10.06
C VAL A 40 -23.29 18.06 -9.60
N LEU A 41 -22.25 18.69 -9.04
CA LEU A 41 -22.26 20.11 -8.65
C LEU A 41 -22.66 21.02 -9.82
N HIS A 42 -22.05 20.81 -10.98
CA HIS A 42 -22.35 21.57 -12.18
C HIS A 42 -23.80 21.39 -12.65
N PHE A 43 -24.33 20.16 -12.57
CA PHE A 43 -25.74 19.89 -12.86
C PHE A 43 -26.69 20.57 -11.85
N LEU A 44 -26.41 20.43 -10.55
CA LEU A 44 -27.24 20.95 -9.47
C LEU A 44 -27.30 22.49 -9.47
N ASN A 45 -26.20 23.17 -9.79
CA ASN A 45 -26.15 24.63 -9.89
C ASN A 45 -26.97 25.20 -11.08
N ARG A 46 -27.37 24.35 -12.04
CA ARG A 46 -28.14 24.74 -13.23
C ARG A 46 -29.58 24.22 -13.19
N LEU A 47 -30.08 23.77 -12.04
CA LEU A 47 -31.44 23.27 -11.91
C LEU A 47 -32.46 24.33 -12.32
N SER A 48 -33.39 23.93 -13.18
CA SER A 48 -34.58 24.72 -13.48
C SER A 48 -35.63 24.41 -12.42
N VAL A 49 -35.91 25.39 -11.56
CA VAL A 49 -36.85 25.26 -10.45
C VAL A 49 -37.98 26.26 -10.61
N GLY A 50 -39.21 25.83 -10.32
CA GLY A 50 -40.34 26.73 -10.27
C GLY A 50 -40.28 27.64 -9.03
N PRO A 51 -41.16 28.64 -8.96
CA PRO A 51 -41.20 29.58 -7.85
C PRO A 51 -41.48 28.91 -6.49
N ARG A 52 -42.18 27.76 -6.48
CA ARG A 52 -42.46 26.99 -5.26
C ARG A 52 -41.26 26.18 -4.80
N GLU A 53 -40.55 25.50 -5.70
CA GLU A 53 -39.42 24.65 -5.32
C GLU A 53 -38.17 25.45 -4.97
N LYS A 54 -38.07 26.71 -5.41
CA LYS A 54 -36.89 27.56 -5.20
C LYS A 54 -36.48 27.67 -3.73
N ALA A 55 -37.43 27.85 -2.82
CA ALA A 55 -37.14 27.96 -1.38
C ALA A 55 -36.57 26.64 -0.80
N ILE A 56 -37.13 25.50 -1.21
CA ILE A 56 -36.69 24.17 -0.78
C ILE A 56 -35.26 23.90 -1.29
N VAL A 57 -35.03 24.19 -2.56
CA VAL A 57 -33.74 23.96 -3.22
C VAL A 57 -32.65 24.87 -2.66
N GLN A 58 -32.97 26.13 -2.32
CA GLN A 58 -32.03 27.05 -1.66
C GLN A 58 -31.61 26.59 -0.26
N ALA A 59 -32.45 25.84 0.46
CA ALA A 59 -32.09 25.27 1.75
C ALA A 59 -31.20 24.01 1.61
N LEU A 60 -31.44 23.18 0.59
CA LEU A 60 -30.74 21.88 0.42
C LEU A 60 -29.44 21.96 -0.37
N LEU A 61 -29.39 22.80 -1.43
CA LEU A 61 -28.23 22.86 -2.32
C LEU A 61 -26.93 23.27 -1.64
N PRO A 62 -26.90 24.24 -0.69
CA PRO A 62 -25.67 24.59 0.00
C PRO A 62 -25.05 23.39 0.74
N GLU A 63 -25.87 22.59 1.41
CA GLU A 63 -25.44 21.41 2.17
C GLU A 63 -24.90 20.31 1.25
N ILE A 64 -25.62 19.99 0.16
CA ILE A 64 -25.16 19.01 -0.83
C ILE A 64 -23.86 19.51 -1.48
N SER A 65 -23.81 20.79 -1.84
CA SER A 65 -22.65 21.37 -2.50
C SER A 65 -21.42 21.39 -1.60
N ALA A 66 -21.59 21.68 -0.32
CA ALA A 66 -20.52 21.63 0.66
C ALA A 66 -19.93 20.21 0.75
N ARG A 67 -20.78 19.18 0.89
CA ARG A 67 -20.34 17.77 0.96
C ARG A 67 -19.61 17.31 -0.30
N LEU A 68 -20.10 17.68 -1.49
CA LEU A 68 -19.45 17.33 -2.76
C LEU A 68 -18.10 18.03 -2.92
N LYS A 69 -17.99 19.31 -2.53
CA LYS A 69 -16.72 20.05 -2.51
C LYS A 69 -15.73 19.45 -1.51
N PHE A 70 -16.20 18.95 -0.36
CA PHE A 70 -15.31 18.30 0.60
C PHE A 70 -14.70 17.02 0.03
N LEU A 71 -15.46 16.20 -0.70
CA LEU A 71 -14.91 15.03 -1.40
C LEU A 71 -13.79 15.43 -2.38
N GLU A 72 -13.94 16.54 -3.07
CA GLU A 72 -12.90 17.08 -3.95
C GLU A 72 -11.67 17.56 -3.16
N SER A 73 -11.88 18.26 -2.03
CA SER A 73 -10.80 18.76 -1.19
C SER A 73 -9.92 17.66 -0.58
N VAL A 74 -10.49 16.47 -0.34
CA VAL A 74 -9.73 15.29 0.12
C VAL A 74 -9.23 14.40 -1.03
N GLY A 75 -9.24 14.90 -2.27
CA GLY A 75 -8.69 14.20 -3.43
C GLY A 75 -9.55 13.05 -3.97
N LEU A 76 -10.83 12.96 -3.59
CA LEU A 76 -11.75 11.89 -4.00
C LEU A 76 -12.70 12.32 -5.13
N GLY A 77 -12.43 13.44 -5.80
CA GLY A 77 -13.25 13.98 -6.89
C GLY A 77 -13.37 13.06 -8.12
N TYR A 78 -12.48 12.08 -8.27
CA TYR A 78 -12.53 11.13 -9.40
C TYR A 78 -13.54 9.99 -9.20
N LEU A 79 -14.00 9.75 -7.97
CA LEU A 79 -14.93 8.66 -7.66
C LEU A 79 -16.35 9.02 -8.10
N ALA A 80 -17.05 8.04 -8.66
CA ALA A 80 -18.49 8.16 -8.86
C ALA A 80 -19.23 7.96 -7.53
N LEU A 81 -20.33 8.66 -7.30
CA LEU A 81 -21.09 8.57 -6.03
C LEU A 81 -21.74 7.19 -5.80
N ASN A 82 -21.89 6.37 -6.84
CA ASN A 82 -22.41 5.00 -6.76
C ASN A 82 -21.30 3.94 -6.59
N ARG A 83 -20.04 4.35 -6.43
CA ARG A 83 -18.92 3.42 -6.18
C ARG A 83 -19.22 2.62 -4.90
N SER A 84 -19.02 1.30 -4.95
CA SER A 84 -19.26 0.45 -3.78
C SER A 84 -18.22 0.73 -2.71
N ALA A 85 -18.64 0.87 -1.46
CA ALA A 85 -17.73 1.09 -0.33
C ALA A 85 -16.70 -0.06 -0.19
N ASP A 86 -17.09 -1.29 -0.52
CA ASP A 86 -16.21 -2.47 -0.45
C ASP A 86 -15.08 -2.45 -1.50
N THR A 87 -15.18 -1.58 -2.50
CA THR A 87 -14.20 -1.47 -3.60
C THR A 87 -13.28 -0.26 -3.45
N LEU A 88 -13.33 0.39 -2.30
CA LEU A 88 -12.48 1.51 -1.94
C LEU A 88 -11.21 1.00 -1.26
N SER A 89 -10.09 1.67 -1.51
CA SER A 89 -8.88 1.45 -0.74
C SER A 89 -9.04 1.92 0.71
N GLY A 90 -8.14 1.49 1.61
CA GLY A 90 -8.12 1.94 2.99
C GLY A 90 -8.08 3.47 3.11
N GLY A 91 -7.16 4.10 2.38
CA GLY A 91 -7.03 5.56 2.33
C GLY A 91 -8.25 6.26 1.73
N GLU A 92 -8.88 5.70 0.68
CA GLU A 92 -10.13 6.25 0.13
C GLU A 92 -11.26 6.23 1.18
N SER A 93 -11.46 5.10 1.85
CA SER A 93 -12.49 4.95 2.90
C SER A 93 -12.26 5.92 4.07
N GLN A 94 -11.01 6.05 4.51
CA GLN A 94 -10.63 7.01 5.55
C GLN A 94 -10.92 8.46 5.14
N ARG A 95 -10.55 8.85 3.91
CA ARG A 95 -10.80 10.21 3.40
C ARG A 95 -12.28 10.50 3.19
N ILE A 96 -13.11 9.52 2.83
CA ILE A 96 -14.58 9.68 2.84
C ILE A 96 -15.06 10.01 4.25
N ARG A 97 -14.56 9.27 5.26
CA ARG A 97 -14.92 9.53 6.67
C ARG A 97 -14.49 10.92 7.10
N LEU A 98 -13.29 11.36 6.73
CA LEU A 98 -12.79 12.71 6.99
C LEU A 98 -13.68 13.77 6.33
N SER A 99 -14.02 13.59 5.05
CA SER A 99 -14.93 14.50 4.32
C SER A 99 -16.28 14.64 5.00
N ALA A 100 -16.83 13.56 5.56
CA ALA A 100 -18.09 13.61 6.30
C ALA A 100 -17.97 14.43 7.59
N GLN A 101 -16.83 14.35 8.28
CA GLN A 101 -16.57 15.15 9.49
C GLN A 101 -16.30 16.62 9.18
N CYS A 102 -15.57 16.94 8.10
CA CYS A 102 -15.38 18.31 7.61
C CYS A 102 -16.71 18.98 7.22
N GLY A 103 -17.72 18.19 6.83
CA GLY A 103 -19.07 18.66 6.59
C GLY A 103 -19.88 18.96 7.86
N SER A 104 -19.44 18.47 9.03
CA SER A 104 -20.13 18.71 10.29
C SER A 104 -19.81 20.11 10.86
N THR A 105 -20.77 20.68 11.59
CA THR A 105 -20.63 21.95 12.33
C THR A 105 -20.05 21.75 13.73
N LEU A 106 -19.41 20.60 13.99
CA LEU A 106 -18.97 20.23 15.32
C LEU A 106 -17.75 21.07 15.75
N SER A 107 -17.81 21.59 16.97
CA SER A 107 -16.73 22.34 17.64
C SER A 107 -16.46 21.74 19.01
N GLY A 108 -15.24 21.88 19.52
CA GLY A 108 -14.83 21.30 20.82
C GLY A 108 -14.56 19.80 20.79
N ALA A 109 -14.45 19.17 19.61
CA ALA A 109 -14.05 17.76 19.52
C ALA A 109 -12.53 17.56 19.43
N LEU A 110 -12.09 16.39 19.90
CA LEU A 110 -10.78 15.82 19.62
C LEU A 110 -10.91 14.83 18.46
N TYR A 111 -10.36 15.20 17.30
CA TYR A 111 -10.22 14.30 16.17
C TYR A 111 -8.88 13.58 16.27
N VAL A 112 -8.91 12.25 16.32
CA VAL A 112 -7.71 11.40 16.26
C VAL A 112 -7.69 10.73 14.89
N LEU A 113 -6.68 11.04 14.08
CA LEU A 113 -6.52 10.52 12.72
C LEU A 113 -5.24 9.68 12.64
N ASP A 114 -5.34 8.54 11.97
CA ASP A 114 -4.27 7.58 11.82
C ASP A 114 -3.79 7.58 10.36
N GLU A 115 -2.69 8.29 10.07
CA GLU A 115 -2.06 8.42 8.74
C GLU A 115 -3.03 8.81 7.59
N PRO A 116 -3.69 9.98 7.66
CA PRO A 116 -4.65 10.39 6.63
C PRO A 116 -4.03 10.61 5.22
N SER A 117 -2.69 10.72 5.11
CA SER A 117 -1.98 10.84 3.83
C SER A 117 -1.79 9.50 3.09
N ILE A 118 -2.15 8.35 3.69
CA ILE A 118 -1.99 7.02 3.06
C ILE A 118 -2.55 6.98 1.63
N GLY A 119 -1.71 6.53 0.70
CA GLY A 119 -2.09 6.33 -0.72
C GLY A 119 -2.50 7.63 -1.43
N LEU A 120 -2.12 8.79 -0.88
CA LEU A 120 -2.34 10.09 -1.47
C LEU A 120 -1.11 10.52 -2.27
N HIS A 121 -1.34 11.07 -3.46
CA HIS A 121 -0.27 11.63 -4.25
C HIS A 121 0.24 12.94 -3.60
N PRO A 122 1.56 13.25 -3.62
CA PRO A 122 2.11 14.46 -2.99
C PRO A 122 1.38 15.76 -3.38
N ARG A 123 0.97 15.88 -4.64
CA ARG A 123 0.14 17.00 -5.15
C ARG A 123 -1.13 17.27 -4.33
N ASP A 124 -1.78 16.21 -3.85
CA ASP A 124 -3.08 16.32 -3.17
C ASP A 124 -2.91 16.46 -1.64
N ASN A 125 -1.68 16.29 -1.13
CA ASN A 125 -1.36 16.38 0.29
C ASN A 125 -1.60 17.78 0.88
N ASP A 126 -1.24 18.83 0.13
CA ASP A 126 -1.51 20.22 0.52
C ASP A 126 -3.00 20.47 0.82
N ARG A 127 -3.89 19.82 0.06
CA ARG A 127 -5.34 19.95 0.23
C ARG A 127 -5.83 19.24 1.49
N LEU A 128 -5.23 18.09 1.81
CA LEU A 128 -5.48 17.37 3.06
C LEU A 128 -5.04 18.23 4.25
N ILE A 129 -3.83 18.77 4.23
CA ILE A 129 -3.29 19.65 5.27
C ILE A 129 -4.20 20.88 5.48
N GLN A 130 -4.64 21.53 4.39
CA GLN A 130 -5.62 22.62 4.49
C GLN A 130 -6.94 22.18 5.13
N SER A 131 -7.42 20.98 4.83
CA SER A 131 -8.65 20.43 5.42
C SER A 131 -8.49 20.19 6.93
N LEU A 132 -7.33 19.70 7.37
CA LEU A 132 -7.00 19.54 8.80
C LEU A 132 -6.92 20.89 9.51
N HIS A 133 -6.30 21.89 8.89
CA HIS A 133 -6.30 23.26 9.43
C HIS A 133 -7.72 23.84 9.52
N ASN A 134 -8.59 23.58 8.54
CA ASN A 134 -9.98 24.03 8.59
C ASN A 134 -10.75 23.37 9.75
N LEU A 135 -10.51 22.09 10.04
CA LEU A 135 -11.07 21.42 11.22
C LEU A 135 -10.59 22.06 12.51
N LYS A 136 -9.28 22.32 12.63
CA LYS A 136 -8.67 23.02 13.78
C LYS A 136 -9.29 24.40 13.98
N ASN A 137 -9.34 25.22 12.92
CA ASN A 137 -9.80 26.61 12.96
C ASN A 137 -11.29 26.76 13.34
N ARG A 138 -12.07 25.66 13.28
CA ARG A 138 -13.45 25.61 13.80
C ARG A 138 -13.54 25.40 15.32
N GLY A 139 -12.40 25.42 16.03
CA GLY A 139 -12.34 25.22 17.48
C GLY A 139 -12.26 23.75 17.88
N ASN A 140 -11.66 22.90 17.04
CA ASN A 140 -11.41 21.49 17.35
C ASN A 140 -9.92 21.26 17.61
N THR A 141 -9.61 20.18 18.33
CA THR A 141 -8.24 19.66 18.44
C THR A 141 -8.07 18.52 17.44
N VAL A 142 -6.97 18.53 16.69
CA VAL A 142 -6.69 17.51 15.67
C VAL A 142 -5.36 16.85 16.04
N LEU A 143 -5.43 15.60 16.50
CA LEU A 143 -4.29 14.73 16.76
C LEU A 143 -4.10 13.81 15.56
N VAL A 144 -2.95 13.90 14.92
CA VAL A 144 -2.64 13.12 13.72
C VAL A 144 -1.42 12.25 14.00
N VAL A 145 -1.54 10.94 13.79
CA VAL A 145 -0.41 10.03 13.67
C VAL A 145 0.02 10.09 12.21
N GLU A 146 1.26 10.50 11.94
CA GLU A 146 1.77 10.67 10.57
C GLU A 146 3.26 10.39 10.47
N HIS A 147 3.68 10.13 9.24
CA HIS A 147 5.07 9.98 8.84
C HIS A 147 5.45 10.90 7.67
N ASP A 148 4.47 11.56 7.05
CA ASP A 148 4.66 12.51 5.96
C ASP A 148 5.34 13.82 6.42
N GLU A 149 6.39 14.22 5.69
CA GLU A 149 7.21 15.39 6.02
C GLU A 149 6.43 16.70 5.93
N ASP A 150 5.61 16.88 4.88
CA ASP A 150 4.85 18.12 4.68
C ASP A 150 3.83 18.33 5.81
N THR A 151 3.17 17.25 6.23
CA THR A 151 2.22 17.27 7.36
C THR A 151 2.93 17.56 8.67
N MET A 152 4.10 16.95 8.93
CA MET A 152 4.91 17.25 10.10
C MET A 152 5.36 18.72 10.12
N ARG A 153 5.80 19.27 8.97
CA ARG A 153 6.22 20.68 8.87
C ARG A 153 5.06 21.67 9.03
N ALA A 154 3.85 21.28 8.66
CA ALA A 154 2.64 22.09 8.85
C ALA A 154 2.04 21.99 10.27
N ALA A 155 2.46 21.01 11.07
CA ALA A 155 1.94 20.81 12.41
C ALA A 155 2.32 21.95 13.36
N ASP A 156 1.38 22.35 14.21
CA ASP A 156 1.63 23.33 15.27
C ASP A 156 2.56 22.76 16.36
N GLN A 157 2.48 21.45 16.58
CA GLN A 157 3.27 20.70 17.54
C GLN A 157 3.46 19.26 17.07
N ILE A 158 4.66 18.73 17.26
CA ILE A 158 5.05 17.34 16.98
C ILE A 158 5.40 16.67 18.32
N ILE A 159 4.99 15.42 18.48
CA ILE A 159 5.38 14.54 19.58
C ILE A 159 6.02 13.31 18.95
N ASP A 160 7.32 13.12 19.15
CA ASP A 160 8.05 11.95 18.66
C ASP A 160 8.05 10.84 19.71
N VAL A 161 7.66 9.64 19.29
CA VAL A 161 7.55 8.44 20.13
C VAL A 161 8.56 7.41 19.66
N GLY A 162 9.42 6.96 20.56
CA GLY A 162 10.51 6.03 20.23
C GLY A 162 11.26 5.56 21.48
N PRO A 163 12.59 5.36 21.41
CA PRO A 163 13.49 5.54 20.25
C PRO A 163 13.45 4.39 19.22
N GLY A 164 12.84 3.26 19.56
CA GLY A 164 12.64 2.12 18.65
C GLY A 164 11.19 1.64 18.65
N ALA A 165 10.93 0.52 17.99
CA ALA A 165 9.61 -0.12 17.94
C ALA A 165 9.45 -1.22 19.00
N GLY A 166 8.20 -1.59 19.30
CA GLY A 166 7.87 -2.65 20.25
C GLY A 166 8.46 -2.40 21.64
N ILE A 167 9.17 -3.40 22.18
CA ILE A 167 9.80 -3.34 23.51
C ILE A 167 10.88 -2.25 23.64
N HIS A 168 11.39 -1.72 22.52
CA HIS A 168 12.40 -0.66 22.48
C HIS A 168 11.78 0.75 22.38
N GLY A 169 10.45 0.85 22.31
CA GLY A 169 9.70 2.09 22.14
C GLY A 169 8.93 2.53 23.38
N GLY A 170 7.85 3.28 23.14
CA GLY A 170 6.88 3.67 24.17
C GLY A 170 7.29 4.86 25.04
N LYS A 171 8.30 5.64 24.62
CA LYS A 171 8.75 6.85 25.32
C LYS A 171 8.60 8.07 24.40
N ILE A 172 8.30 9.23 24.98
CA ILE A 172 8.38 10.50 24.27
C ILE A 172 9.85 10.88 24.17
N VAL A 173 10.37 10.96 22.94
CA VAL A 173 11.79 11.24 22.67
C VAL A 173 12.02 12.74 22.54
N ALA A 174 11.09 13.44 21.87
CA ALA A 174 11.14 14.87 21.67
C ALA A 174 9.73 15.42 21.46
N GLN A 175 9.55 16.70 21.76
CA GLN A 175 8.29 17.42 21.57
C GLN A 175 8.59 18.88 21.25
N GLY A 176 7.95 19.42 20.22
CA GLY A 176 8.17 20.79 19.77
C GLY A 176 7.63 21.04 18.37
N THR A 177 7.96 22.20 17.81
CA THR A 177 7.70 22.53 16.40
C THR A 177 8.67 21.78 15.47
N ALA A 178 8.35 21.64 14.18
CA ALA A 178 9.24 20.98 13.21
C ALA A 178 10.69 21.51 13.22
N LYS A 179 10.88 22.82 13.39
CA LYS A 179 12.22 23.43 13.49
C LYS A 179 12.93 23.08 14.79
N GLU A 180 12.21 22.99 15.90
CA GLU A 180 12.79 22.56 17.18
C GLU A 180 13.17 21.08 17.11
N MET A 181 12.37 20.25 16.45
CA MET A 181 12.64 18.82 16.25
C MET A 181 14.02 18.58 15.62
N GLU A 182 14.44 19.39 14.65
CA GLU A 182 15.76 19.31 13.97
C GLU A 182 16.96 19.48 14.94
N SER A 183 16.74 20.04 16.13
CA SER A 183 17.77 20.23 17.15
C SER A 183 17.94 19.04 18.10
N PHE A 184 16.99 18.10 18.14
CA PHE A 184 17.03 16.96 19.06
C PHE A 184 17.80 15.78 18.44
N PRO A 185 19.03 15.47 18.90
CA PRO A 185 19.86 14.43 18.30
C PRO A 185 19.36 13.02 18.58
N GLN A 186 18.51 12.81 19.59
CA GLN A 186 17.95 11.48 19.91
C GLN A 186 16.68 11.16 19.10
N SER A 187 16.06 12.17 18.49
CA SER A 187 14.87 12.01 17.66
C SER A 187 15.26 11.59 16.25
N ILE A 188 14.90 10.35 15.87
CA ILE A 188 15.13 9.86 14.50
C ILE A 188 14.34 10.75 13.53
N THR A 189 13.11 11.11 13.88
CA THR A 189 12.27 12.03 13.10
C THR A 189 12.93 13.41 12.97
N GLY A 190 13.49 13.96 14.04
CA GLY A 190 14.23 15.23 14.01
C GLY A 190 15.46 15.20 13.10
N GLN A 191 16.22 14.10 13.12
CA GLN A 191 17.34 13.90 12.18
C GLN A 191 16.87 13.81 10.73
N SER A 192 15.76 13.11 10.49
CA SER A 192 15.10 12.99 9.19
C SER A 192 14.64 14.35 8.64
N LEU A 193 13.98 15.17 9.46
CA LEU A 193 13.57 16.53 9.10
C LEU A 193 14.77 17.44 8.79
N LYS A 194 15.89 17.24 9.47
CA LYS A 194 17.11 18.04 9.28
C LYS A 194 17.85 17.67 7.98
N SER A 195 17.85 16.39 7.63
CA SER A 195 18.60 15.89 6.47
C SER A 195 17.82 14.84 5.70
N SER A 196 17.44 15.19 4.47
CA SER A 196 16.83 14.25 3.52
C SER A 196 17.80 13.14 3.14
N ILE A 197 17.24 11.98 2.78
CA ILE A 197 18.02 10.86 2.25
C ILE A 197 18.75 11.31 0.97
N PRO A 198 20.06 11.06 0.84
CA PRO A 198 20.76 11.36 -0.40
C PRO A 198 20.38 10.32 -1.46
N HIS A 199 19.91 10.82 -2.61
CA HIS A 199 19.54 9.99 -3.75
C HIS A 199 20.50 10.26 -4.94
N PRO A 200 20.94 9.22 -5.67
CA PRO A 200 20.72 7.80 -5.40
C PRO A 200 21.52 7.30 -4.20
N LEU A 201 20.93 6.43 -3.37
CA LEU A 201 21.50 5.91 -2.13
C LEU A 201 22.79 5.13 -2.38
N ARG A 202 22.86 4.46 -3.55
CA ARG A 202 24.02 3.70 -4.02
C ARG A 202 25.09 4.57 -4.69
N GLY A 203 24.91 5.89 -4.75
CA GLY A 203 25.79 6.83 -5.44
C GLY A 203 25.67 6.86 -6.96
N HIS A 204 25.19 5.77 -7.59
CA HIS A 204 24.94 5.69 -9.04
C HIS A 204 23.70 4.84 -9.38
N ARG A 205 23.05 5.12 -10.51
CA ARG A 205 21.96 4.28 -11.06
C ARG A 205 22.50 3.11 -11.86
N ARG A 206 21.74 2.01 -11.95
CA ARG A 206 22.13 0.89 -12.83
C ARG A 206 21.91 1.31 -14.27
N THR A 207 22.93 1.15 -15.12
CA THR A 207 22.82 1.53 -16.53
C THR A 207 21.79 0.65 -17.25
N ILE A 208 20.86 1.27 -17.97
CA ILE A 208 19.98 0.57 -18.89
C ILE A 208 20.69 0.56 -20.24
N LYS A 209 21.41 -0.52 -20.54
CA LYS A 209 22.20 -0.61 -21.78
C LYS A 209 21.26 -0.60 -23.00
N GLY A 210 21.38 0.43 -23.83
CA GLY A 210 21.11 0.31 -25.26
C GLY A 210 22.33 -0.34 -25.93
N SER A 211 22.12 -1.45 -26.64
CA SER A 211 23.10 -2.17 -27.48
C SER A 211 24.40 -2.67 -26.81
N GLY A 212 24.50 -3.99 -26.60
CA GLY A 212 25.75 -4.68 -26.22
C GLY A 212 25.53 -6.02 -25.51
N ALA A 213 24.43 -6.10 -24.76
CA ALA A 213 23.68 -7.32 -24.41
C ALA A 213 22.28 -6.80 -24.06
N PRO A 214 21.18 -7.31 -24.65
CA PRO A 214 19.87 -6.73 -24.42
C PRO A 214 19.53 -6.89 -22.94
N ALA A 215 19.28 -5.79 -22.24
CA ALA A 215 18.28 -5.87 -21.18
C ALA A 215 17.03 -6.43 -21.87
N GLU A 216 16.60 -7.64 -21.49
CA GLU A 216 15.29 -8.10 -21.91
C GLU A 216 14.28 -7.11 -21.31
N TRP A 217 13.24 -6.77 -22.06
CA TRP A 217 12.20 -5.88 -21.56
C TRP A 217 10.93 -6.69 -21.44
N ILE A 218 10.23 -6.53 -20.32
CA ILE A 218 8.83 -6.92 -20.23
C ILE A 218 8.06 -5.87 -21.05
N LYS A 219 7.42 -6.27 -22.14
CA LYS A 219 6.72 -5.34 -23.05
C LYS A 219 5.23 -5.64 -23.05
N ILE A 220 4.42 -4.65 -22.70
CA ILE A 220 2.97 -4.68 -22.77
C ILE A 220 2.55 -3.85 -23.98
N LYS A 221 1.78 -4.47 -24.89
CA LYS A 221 1.19 -3.76 -26.04
C LYS A 221 -0.30 -3.52 -25.83
N ASN A 222 -0.73 -2.28 -26.04
CA ASN A 222 -2.11 -1.83 -26.01
C ASN A 222 -2.85 -2.17 -24.70
N ALA A 223 -2.28 -1.76 -23.56
CA ALA A 223 -2.86 -1.97 -22.23
C ALA A 223 -4.20 -1.22 -22.05
N ARG A 224 -5.30 -1.97 -21.92
CA ARG A 224 -6.69 -1.51 -21.82
C ARG A 224 -7.43 -2.26 -20.73
N LEU A 225 -7.56 -1.70 -19.54
CA LEU A 225 -8.42 -2.27 -18.50
C LEU A 225 -9.04 -1.12 -17.72
N ARG A 226 -10.35 -1.18 -17.47
CA ARG A 226 -11.13 -0.14 -16.78
C ARG A 226 -10.93 1.25 -17.40
N ASN A 227 -10.19 2.15 -16.77
CA ASN A 227 -9.96 3.51 -17.27
C ASN A 227 -8.71 3.66 -18.17
N LEU A 228 -7.87 2.63 -18.33
CA LEU A 228 -6.69 2.68 -19.20
C LEU A 228 -7.10 2.86 -20.68
N LYS A 229 -6.43 3.79 -21.38
CA LYS A 229 -6.81 4.24 -22.73
C LYS A 229 -6.12 3.48 -23.88
N GLY A 230 -5.40 2.40 -23.60
CA GLY A 230 -4.68 1.63 -24.62
C GLY A 230 -3.34 2.28 -24.98
N PHE A 231 -2.29 1.87 -24.30
CA PHE A 231 -0.92 2.33 -24.57
C PHE A 231 0.08 1.17 -24.48
N ASP A 232 1.24 1.37 -25.11
CA ASP A 232 2.37 0.46 -25.02
C ASP A 232 3.27 0.90 -23.86
N VAL A 233 3.73 -0.03 -23.05
CA VAL A 233 4.64 0.26 -21.92
C VAL A 233 5.65 -0.88 -21.78
N SER A 234 6.85 -0.57 -21.32
CA SER A 234 7.91 -1.55 -21.15
C SER A 234 8.68 -1.34 -19.85
N PHE A 235 9.11 -2.45 -19.24
CA PHE A 235 9.91 -2.47 -18.00
C PHE A 235 11.22 -3.24 -18.24
N PRO A 236 12.38 -2.66 -17.92
CA PRO A 236 13.66 -3.36 -18.09
C PRO A 236 13.81 -4.48 -17.06
N THR A 237 14.30 -5.66 -17.47
CA THR A 237 14.58 -6.76 -16.54
C THR A 237 15.87 -6.52 -15.75
N GLY A 238 15.96 -7.11 -14.55
CA GLY A 238 17.09 -6.96 -13.64
C GLY A 238 17.27 -5.52 -13.11
N ARG A 239 16.18 -4.75 -13.03
CA ARG A 239 16.17 -3.34 -12.62
C ARG A 239 15.05 -3.08 -11.62
N LEU A 240 15.16 -1.96 -10.89
CA LEU A 240 14.08 -1.40 -10.09
C LEU A 240 13.24 -0.46 -10.96
N SER A 241 12.01 -0.86 -11.26
CA SER A 241 11.05 0.01 -11.96
C SER A 241 9.98 0.49 -10.99
N VAL A 242 9.59 1.77 -11.08
CA VAL A 242 8.51 2.34 -10.26
C VAL A 242 7.38 2.85 -11.16
N VAL A 243 6.14 2.53 -10.80
CA VAL A 243 4.92 2.98 -11.48
C VAL A 243 4.21 4.00 -10.60
N CYS A 244 4.09 5.22 -11.09
CA CYS A 244 3.58 6.36 -10.33
C CYS A 244 2.44 7.09 -11.06
N GLY A 245 1.91 8.13 -10.42
CA GLY A 245 0.79 8.93 -10.91
C GLY A 245 -0.31 9.11 -9.86
N VAL A 246 -1.25 10.03 -10.10
CA VAL A 246 -2.26 10.42 -9.10
C VAL A 246 -3.20 9.27 -8.71
N SER A 247 -3.89 9.39 -7.57
CA SER A 247 -4.87 8.39 -7.11
C SER A 247 -5.97 8.21 -8.16
N GLY A 248 -6.32 6.95 -8.43
CA GLY A 248 -7.29 6.61 -9.49
C GLY A 248 -6.76 6.68 -10.93
N ALA A 249 -5.48 6.99 -11.17
CA ALA A 249 -4.91 7.06 -12.53
C ALA A 249 -4.89 5.72 -13.29
N GLY A 250 -4.90 4.58 -12.57
CA GLY A 250 -4.93 3.23 -13.14
C GLY A 250 -3.67 2.37 -12.91
N LYS A 251 -2.85 2.69 -11.89
CA LYS A 251 -1.58 1.98 -11.60
C LYS A 251 -1.78 0.53 -11.20
N SER A 252 -2.61 0.26 -10.17
CA SER A 252 -2.99 -1.10 -9.75
C SER A 252 -3.68 -1.85 -10.88
N THR A 253 -4.53 -1.15 -11.65
CA THR A 253 -5.16 -1.71 -12.85
C THR A 253 -4.13 -2.18 -13.90
N LEU A 254 -3.05 -1.42 -14.12
CA LEU A 254 -1.99 -1.81 -15.08
C LEU A 254 -1.13 -2.96 -14.55
N ILE A 255 -0.77 -2.92 -13.27
CA ILE A 255 0.27 -3.78 -12.71
C ILE A 255 -0.33 -5.00 -12.01
N THR A 256 -1.19 -4.79 -11.02
CA THR A 256 -1.81 -5.85 -10.21
C THR A 256 -2.89 -6.61 -10.98
N ASP A 257 -3.81 -5.90 -11.64
CA ASP A 257 -4.95 -6.55 -12.33
C ASP A 257 -4.64 -7.02 -13.75
N LEU A 258 -3.64 -6.43 -14.42
CA LEU A 258 -3.33 -6.73 -15.82
C LEU A 258 -1.99 -7.45 -15.98
N LEU A 259 -0.87 -6.83 -15.58
CA LEU A 259 0.45 -7.44 -15.76
C LEU A 259 0.62 -8.72 -14.93
N ALA A 260 0.30 -8.70 -13.63
CA ALA A 260 0.56 -9.82 -12.73
C ALA A 260 -0.12 -11.13 -13.15
N PRO A 261 -1.45 -11.19 -13.42
CA PRO A 261 -2.10 -12.44 -13.80
C PRO A 261 -1.63 -12.96 -15.15
N VAL A 262 -1.42 -12.08 -16.14
CA VAL A 262 -0.98 -12.48 -17.49
C VAL A 262 0.49 -12.94 -17.46
N ALA A 263 1.35 -12.28 -16.69
CA ALA A 263 2.73 -12.70 -16.47
C ALA A 263 2.81 -14.05 -15.73
N ASN A 264 1.99 -14.25 -14.70
CA ASN A 264 1.91 -15.51 -13.97
C ASN A 264 1.57 -16.68 -14.91
N TYR A 265 0.57 -16.50 -15.78
CA TYR A 265 0.21 -17.49 -16.79
C TYR A 265 1.37 -17.78 -17.75
N GLY A 266 2.03 -16.75 -18.28
CA GLY A 266 3.17 -16.90 -19.19
C GLY A 266 4.34 -17.66 -18.55
N ILE A 267 4.71 -17.29 -17.32
CA ILE A 267 5.85 -17.89 -16.59
C ILE A 267 5.54 -19.35 -16.21
N THR A 268 4.35 -19.64 -15.67
CA THR A 268 3.94 -21.01 -15.31
C THR A 268 3.88 -21.95 -16.50
N HIS A 269 3.47 -21.46 -17.67
CA HIS A 269 3.43 -22.22 -18.93
C HIS A 269 4.73 -22.14 -19.73
N LYS A 270 5.78 -21.51 -19.19
CA LYS A 270 7.10 -21.34 -19.82
C LYS A 270 7.04 -20.66 -21.21
N LYS A 271 6.10 -19.76 -21.41
CA LYS A 271 5.93 -18.96 -22.62
C LYS A 271 6.64 -17.63 -22.48
N ASP A 272 7.37 -17.23 -23.52
CA ASP A 272 7.99 -15.90 -23.55
C ASP A 272 7.00 -14.78 -23.83
N SER A 273 5.95 -15.09 -24.60
CA SER A 273 4.92 -14.13 -24.98
C SER A 273 3.52 -14.73 -24.83
N VAL A 274 2.58 -13.92 -24.34
CA VAL A 274 1.16 -14.22 -24.17
C VAL A 274 0.37 -13.27 -25.05
N THR A 275 -0.52 -13.82 -25.88
CA THR A 275 -1.31 -13.06 -26.86
C THR A 275 -2.78 -12.96 -26.46
N SER A 276 -3.54 -12.06 -27.10
CA SER A 276 -4.96 -11.83 -26.78
C SER A 276 -5.86 -13.07 -26.76
N LYS A 277 -5.51 -14.13 -27.51
CA LYS A 277 -6.27 -15.38 -27.50
C LYS A 277 -6.19 -16.10 -26.15
N GLU A 278 -5.04 -16.01 -25.49
CA GLU A 278 -4.71 -16.74 -24.27
C GLU A 278 -5.12 -15.96 -23.01
N ILE A 279 -5.26 -14.64 -23.11
CA ILE A 279 -5.76 -13.77 -22.03
C ILE A 279 -7.12 -14.23 -21.50
N LYS A 280 -7.96 -14.81 -22.36
CA LYS A 280 -9.27 -15.36 -21.97
C LYS A 280 -9.20 -16.42 -20.86
N HIS A 281 -8.04 -17.07 -20.68
CA HIS A 281 -7.80 -18.03 -19.61
C HIS A 281 -7.27 -17.39 -18.33
N CYS A 282 -6.86 -16.12 -18.39
CA CYS A 282 -6.20 -15.39 -17.29
C CYS A 282 -7.10 -14.34 -16.65
N LEU A 283 -8.00 -13.75 -17.45
CA LEU A 283 -8.92 -12.69 -17.03
C LEU A 283 -10.37 -13.06 -17.35
N PRO A 284 -11.36 -12.47 -16.65
CA PRO A 284 -12.78 -12.69 -16.94
C PRO A 284 -13.12 -12.45 -18.42
N ALA A 285 -14.07 -13.20 -18.99
CA ALA A 285 -14.39 -13.14 -20.41
C ALA A 285 -14.76 -11.73 -20.92
N SER A 286 -15.36 -10.90 -20.05
CA SER A 286 -15.69 -9.49 -20.31
C SER A 286 -14.48 -8.58 -20.52
N GLU A 287 -13.28 -9.05 -20.18
CA GLU A 287 -12.03 -8.28 -20.17
C GLU A 287 -11.01 -8.85 -21.17
N SER A 288 -11.43 -9.65 -22.16
CA SER A 288 -10.53 -10.37 -23.07
C SER A 288 -9.76 -9.51 -24.09
N ASN A 289 -10.18 -8.26 -24.34
CA ASN A 289 -9.49 -7.30 -25.22
C ASN A 289 -8.58 -6.33 -24.45
N THR A 290 -7.98 -6.81 -23.36
CA THR A 290 -7.24 -5.98 -22.39
C THR A 290 -5.80 -5.68 -22.77
N LEU A 291 -5.13 -6.54 -23.55
CA LEU A 291 -3.85 -6.25 -24.17
C LEU A 291 -3.69 -7.04 -25.47
N THR A 292 -2.82 -6.56 -26.35
CA THR A 292 -2.51 -7.23 -27.61
C THR A 292 -1.44 -8.31 -27.41
N ASN A 293 -0.39 -8.00 -26.66
CA ASN A 293 0.72 -8.90 -26.39
C ASN A 293 1.44 -8.51 -25.10
N LEU A 294 1.80 -9.50 -24.28
CA LEU A 294 2.79 -9.39 -23.22
C LEU A 294 4.00 -10.26 -23.60
N SER A 295 5.22 -9.73 -23.57
CA SER A 295 6.45 -10.47 -23.92
C SER A 295 7.61 -10.20 -22.96
N GLY A 296 8.65 -11.03 -22.99
CA GLY A 296 9.84 -10.90 -22.14
C GLY A 296 9.71 -11.64 -20.80
N LEU A 297 9.02 -12.79 -20.79
CA LEU A 297 8.71 -13.54 -19.57
C LEU A 297 9.59 -14.78 -19.35
N LYS A 298 10.32 -15.23 -20.38
CA LYS A 298 11.01 -16.54 -20.38
C LYS A 298 12.13 -16.66 -19.35
N SER A 299 12.77 -15.55 -18.99
CA SER A 299 13.90 -15.52 -18.07
C SER A 299 13.49 -15.72 -16.60
N PHE A 300 12.21 -15.52 -16.27
CA PHE A 300 11.74 -15.61 -14.89
C PHE A 300 11.43 -17.04 -14.43
N ARG A 301 11.73 -17.34 -13.17
CA ARG A 301 11.31 -18.58 -12.50
C ARG A 301 9.85 -18.54 -12.09
N GLN A 302 9.46 -17.45 -11.45
CA GLN A 302 8.12 -17.21 -10.93
C GLN A 302 7.89 -15.71 -10.77
N ILE A 303 6.62 -15.35 -10.60
CA ILE A 303 6.20 -14.02 -10.17
C ILE A 303 5.86 -14.06 -8.68
N ILE A 304 6.18 -12.98 -7.99
CA ILE A 304 5.90 -12.79 -6.57
C ILE A 304 5.15 -11.47 -6.45
N LEU A 305 3.89 -11.52 -6.01
CA LEU A 305 3.00 -10.36 -5.88
C LEU A 305 2.77 -10.05 -4.40
N VAL A 306 3.11 -8.84 -3.98
CA VAL A 306 2.84 -8.28 -2.65
C VAL A 306 1.80 -7.17 -2.81
N ASP A 307 0.52 -7.55 -2.81
CA ASP A 307 -0.62 -6.60 -2.86
C ASP A 307 -0.99 -6.04 -1.47
N GLN A 308 -1.95 -5.10 -1.42
CA GLN A 308 -2.42 -4.42 -0.21
C GLN A 308 -3.50 -5.17 0.61
N GLU A 309 -3.89 -6.40 0.23
CA GLU A 309 -4.90 -7.13 0.98
C GLU A 309 -4.46 -7.38 2.43
N PRO A 310 -5.33 -7.12 3.43
CA PRO A 310 -4.96 -7.21 4.83
C PRO A 310 -4.58 -8.64 5.23
N ILE A 311 -3.50 -8.78 6.01
CA ILE A 311 -3.08 -10.07 6.54
C ILE A 311 -4.17 -10.62 7.47
N GLY A 312 -4.56 -11.87 7.20
CA GLY A 312 -5.33 -12.77 8.07
C GLY A 312 -6.18 -12.09 9.14
N LYS A 313 -7.45 -11.79 8.83
CA LYS A 313 -8.41 -11.10 9.73
C LYS A 313 -8.77 -11.85 11.02
N THR A 314 -8.18 -13.02 11.26
CA THR A 314 -8.53 -13.87 12.41
C THR A 314 -7.42 -13.87 13.46
N PRO A 315 -7.76 -13.95 14.76
CA PRO A 315 -6.76 -13.97 15.83
C PRO A 315 -5.88 -15.24 15.83
N ARG A 316 -6.24 -16.21 14.99
CA ARG A 316 -5.48 -17.44 14.72
C ARG A 316 -4.33 -17.23 13.75
N SER A 317 -4.32 -16.15 12.99
CA SER A 317 -3.14 -15.77 12.22
C SER A 317 -2.10 -15.14 13.16
N THR A 318 -0.85 -15.55 12.97
CA THR A 318 0.33 -15.01 13.66
C THR A 318 1.46 -14.82 12.65
N PRO A 319 2.44 -13.94 12.92
CA PRO A 319 3.63 -13.81 12.08
C PRO A 319 4.33 -15.13 11.81
N ALA A 320 4.52 -15.99 12.82
CA ALA A 320 5.20 -17.28 12.65
C ALA A 320 4.41 -18.25 11.77
N THR A 321 3.07 -18.27 11.87
CA THR A 321 2.25 -19.07 10.93
C THR A 321 2.26 -18.51 9.53
N TYR A 322 2.33 -17.19 9.37
CA TYR A 322 2.24 -16.53 8.07
C TYR A 322 3.50 -16.80 7.23
N ILE A 323 4.69 -16.70 7.85
CA ILE A 323 5.96 -16.99 7.16
C ILE A 323 6.31 -18.50 7.12
N GLY A 324 5.42 -19.36 7.62
CA GLY A 324 5.64 -20.82 7.68
C GLY A 324 6.65 -21.30 8.72
N ALA A 325 7.18 -20.43 9.58
CA ALA A 325 8.10 -20.80 10.66
C ALA A 325 7.41 -21.71 11.70
N TRP A 326 6.13 -21.49 11.97
CA TRP A 326 5.40 -22.27 12.98
C TRP A 326 5.25 -23.73 12.60
N ASP A 327 5.09 -24.05 11.32
CA ASP A 327 4.98 -25.44 10.87
C ASP A 327 6.26 -26.22 11.14
N LEU A 328 7.41 -25.62 10.84
CA LEU A 328 8.73 -26.18 11.14
C LEU A 328 8.92 -26.37 12.65
N ILE A 329 8.54 -25.39 13.46
CA ILE A 329 8.64 -25.48 14.93
C ILE A 329 7.78 -26.63 15.47
N ARG A 330 6.54 -26.79 14.96
CA ARG A 330 5.65 -27.89 15.37
C ARG A 330 6.19 -29.25 15.00
N GLU A 331 6.78 -29.39 13.82
CA GLU A 331 7.45 -30.63 13.38
C GLU A 331 8.64 -30.96 14.29
N ARG A 332 9.45 -29.97 14.67
CA ARG A 332 10.57 -30.15 15.60
C ARG A 332 10.10 -30.55 16.99
N LEU A 333 9.10 -29.88 17.54
CA LEU A 333 8.51 -30.24 18.84
C LEU A 333 7.95 -31.67 18.86
N ALA A 334 7.30 -32.09 17.77
CA ALA A 334 6.79 -33.45 17.63
C ALA A 334 7.89 -34.52 17.50
N SER A 335 9.09 -34.14 17.07
CA SER A 335 10.24 -35.05 16.98
C SER A 335 10.98 -35.24 18.30
N LEU A 336 10.61 -34.52 19.37
CA LEU A 336 11.26 -34.66 20.68
C LEU A 336 10.90 -36.00 21.34
N PRO A 337 11.83 -36.64 22.09
CA PRO A 337 11.57 -37.91 22.76
C PRO A 337 10.31 -37.89 23.65
N ASP A 338 10.09 -36.81 24.40
CA ASP A 338 8.93 -36.66 25.28
C ASP A 338 7.60 -36.58 24.50
N ALA A 339 7.61 -35.97 23.32
CA ALA A 339 6.44 -35.91 22.45
C ALA A 339 6.14 -37.28 21.84
N ILE A 340 7.17 -37.97 21.36
CA ILE A 340 7.07 -39.31 20.77
C ILE A 340 6.56 -40.32 21.79
N MET A 341 7.14 -40.35 23.00
CA MET A 341 6.73 -41.26 24.08
C MET A 341 5.26 -41.10 24.47
N ARG A 342 4.72 -39.89 24.32
CA ARG A 342 3.31 -39.56 24.63
C ARG A 342 2.38 -39.63 23.42
N GLY A 343 2.89 -40.03 22.25
CA GLY A 343 2.11 -40.15 21.01
C GLY A 343 1.65 -38.81 20.42
N HIS A 344 2.34 -37.71 20.71
CA HIS A 344 1.97 -36.37 20.27
C HIS A 344 2.66 -36.00 18.95
N GLY A 345 1.89 -35.91 17.86
CA GLY A 345 2.36 -35.40 16.56
C GLY A 345 2.32 -33.87 16.44
N ALA A 346 2.71 -33.34 15.28
CA ALA A 346 2.75 -31.88 15.03
C ALA A 346 1.38 -31.18 15.16
N GLY A 347 0.27 -31.91 15.01
CA GLY A 347 -1.08 -31.40 15.25
C GLY A 347 -1.34 -31.06 16.72
N PHE A 348 -0.72 -31.77 17.67
CA PHE A 348 -0.87 -31.47 19.10
C PHE A 348 -0.33 -30.07 19.44
N PHE A 349 0.76 -29.66 18.78
CA PHE A 349 1.36 -28.33 18.94
C PHE A 349 0.73 -27.26 18.05
N SER A 350 -0.34 -27.56 17.29
CA SER A 350 -1.07 -26.54 16.55
C SER A 350 -2.16 -25.94 17.43
N PHE A 351 -2.13 -24.62 17.62
CA PHE A 351 -3.19 -23.92 18.35
C PHE A 351 -4.52 -23.86 17.57
N ASN A 352 -4.55 -24.29 16.31
CA ASN A 352 -5.77 -24.34 15.49
C ASN A 352 -6.56 -25.65 15.65
N THR A 353 -5.93 -26.70 16.17
CA THR A 353 -6.51 -28.03 16.32
C THR A 353 -6.69 -28.38 17.80
N SER A 354 -7.72 -29.16 18.12
CA SER A 354 -7.92 -29.67 19.48
C SER A 354 -6.80 -30.62 19.89
N GLY A 355 -6.58 -30.76 21.20
CA GLY A 355 -5.55 -31.63 21.77
C GLY A 355 -4.62 -30.89 22.71
N GLY A 356 -3.68 -30.10 22.18
CA GLY A 356 -2.71 -29.36 23.00
C GLY A 356 -3.08 -27.89 23.27
N ARG A 357 -4.01 -27.32 22.51
CA ARG A 357 -4.46 -25.92 22.67
C ARG A 357 -5.25 -25.71 23.96
N CYS A 358 -5.40 -24.45 24.36
CA CYS A 358 -6.38 -24.08 25.39
C CYS A 358 -7.80 -24.13 24.81
N GLU A 359 -8.70 -24.88 25.44
CA GLU A 359 -10.06 -25.05 24.92
C GLU A 359 -10.96 -23.83 25.19
N ALA A 360 -10.81 -23.13 26.32
CA ALA A 360 -11.61 -21.93 26.60
C ALA A 360 -11.50 -20.83 25.55
N CYS A 361 -10.30 -20.56 25.03
CA CYS A 361 -10.12 -19.63 23.91
C CYS A 361 -10.00 -20.33 22.55
N SER A 362 -10.18 -21.65 22.49
CA SER A 362 -9.93 -22.46 21.28
C SER A 362 -8.60 -22.11 20.59
N GLY A 363 -7.54 -21.96 21.39
CA GLY A 363 -6.18 -21.61 20.95
C GLY A 363 -5.95 -20.18 20.44
N ALA A 364 -6.94 -19.28 20.50
CA ALA A 364 -6.76 -17.89 20.10
C ALA A 364 -5.94 -17.05 21.11
N GLY A 365 -5.88 -17.49 22.38
CA GLY A 365 -5.26 -16.75 23.49
C GLY A 365 -6.06 -15.53 23.96
N ARG A 366 -7.14 -15.18 23.26
CA ARG A 366 -8.07 -14.08 23.58
C ARG A 366 -9.49 -14.51 23.29
N ILE A 367 -10.45 -13.87 23.94
CA ILE A 367 -11.89 -14.11 23.77
C ILE A 367 -12.48 -12.87 23.10
N LYS A 368 -13.26 -13.08 22.03
CA LYS A 368 -13.96 -12.02 21.31
C LYS A 368 -15.19 -11.61 22.12
N LEU A 369 -15.33 -10.32 22.41
CA LEU A 369 -16.52 -9.72 22.99
C LEU A 369 -17.26 -8.96 21.90
N GLU A 370 -18.48 -9.40 21.61
CA GLU A 370 -19.34 -8.75 20.63
C GLU A 370 -20.03 -7.53 21.25
N MET A 371 -19.98 -6.41 20.53
CA MET A 371 -20.53 -5.13 20.97
C MET A 371 -21.56 -4.64 19.94
N ASN A 372 -22.70 -4.12 20.39
CA ASN A 372 -23.80 -3.78 19.48
C ASN A 372 -23.54 -2.52 18.64
N PHE A 373 -22.83 -1.54 19.19
CA PHE A 373 -22.61 -0.22 18.56
C PHE A 373 -21.14 0.17 18.45
N LEU A 374 -20.26 -0.52 19.18
CA LEU A 374 -18.83 -0.35 19.13
C LEU A 374 -18.21 -1.51 18.35
N PRO A 375 -17.00 -1.33 17.78
CA PRO A 375 -16.27 -2.45 17.20
C PRO A 375 -16.06 -3.57 18.22
N ASP A 376 -16.14 -4.81 17.76
CA ASP A 376 -15.83 -5.99 18.57
C ASP A 376 -14.44 -5.85 19.21
N THR A 377 -14.33 -6.24 20.48
CA THR A 377 -13.08 -6.15 21.24
C THR A 377 -12.59 -7.54 21.67
N TYR A 378 -11.33 -7.62 22.08
CA TYR A 378 -10.70 -8.88 22.47
C TYR A 378 -10.08 -8.78 23.87
N VAL A 379 -10.59 -9.59 24.79
CA VAL A 379 -10.02 -9.71 26.13
C VAL A 379 -9.02 -10.85 26.22
N PRO A 380 -7.92 -10.72 26.99
CA PRO A 380 -7.03 -11.83 27.29
C PRO A 380 -7.80 -13.05 27.82
N CYS A 381 -7.44 -14.25 27.37
CA CYS A 381 -7.98 -15.47 27.98
C CYS A 381 -7.31 -15.69 29.34
N GLU A 382 -8.11 -15.71 30.40
CA GLU A 382 -7.63 -15.88 31.78
C GLU A 382 -7.07 -17.28 32.04
N GLU A 383 -7.68 -18.33 31.46
CA GLU A 383 -7.30 -19.72 31.70
C GLU A 383 -5.88 -20.05 31.19
N CYS A 384 -5.55 -19.60 29.97
CA CYS A 384 -4.21 -19.80 29.44
C CYS A 384 -3.28 -18.60 29.62
N GLN A 385 -3.75 -17.47 30.16
CA GLN A 385 -2.99 -16.21 30.24
C GLN A 385 -2.35 -15.86 28.89
N GLN A 386 -3.16 -15.90 27.83
CA GLN A 386 -2.76 -15.66 26.43
C GLN A 386 -1.74 -16.65 25.84
N SER A 387 -1.39 -17.73 26.53
CA SER A 387 -0.38 -18.68 26.04
C SER A 387 -0.86 -19.55 24.88
N ARG A 388 -2.17 -19.57 24.59
CA ARG A 388 -2.84 -20.41 23.56
C ARG A 388 -2.85 -21.92 23.82
N TYR A 389 -2.10 -22.41 24.81
CA TYR A 389 -1.88 -23.84 25.08
C TYR A 389 -2.32 -24.25 26.49
N GLY A 390 -2.86 -25.47 26.59
CA GLY A 390 -3.17 -26.10 27.87
C GLY A 390 -1.93 -26.66 28.56
N ALA A 391 -2.09 -27.16 29.80
CA ALA A 391 -1.00 -27.61 30.64
C ALA A 391 -0.14 -28.71 29.99
N ALA A 392 -0.76 -29.69 29.32
CA ALA A 392 -0.07 -30.82 28.71
C ALA A 392 0.99 -30.38 27.68
N ALA A 393 0.64 -29.46 26.77
CA ALA A 393 1.56 -28.95 25.76
C ALA A 393 2.71 -28.11 26.34
N ARG A 394 2.54 -27.51 27.52
CA ARG A 394 3.59 -26.73 28.19
C ARG A 394 4.70 -27.60 28.81
N THR A 395 4.40 -28.87 29.09
CA THR A 395 5.38 -29.79 29.69
C THR A 395 6.45 -30.28 28.71
N ILE A 396 6.20 -30.18 27.41
CA ILE A 396 7.14 -30.60 26.37
C ILE A 396 7.97 -29.38 25.96
N GLN A 397 9.29 -29.49 26.12
CA GLN A 397 10.19 -28.35 25.96
C GLN A 397 11.31 -28.65 24.97
N TRP A 398 11.56 -27.70 24.07
CA TRP A 398 12.70 -27.70 23.18
C TRP A 398 13.75 -26.71 23.71
N HIS A 399 14.92 -27.21 24.11
CA HIS A 399 15.96 -26.40 24.78
C HIS A 399 15.41 -25.54 25.92
N GLY A 400 14.55 -26.13 26.77
CA GLY A 400 13.95 -25.45 27.94
C GLY A 400 12.80 -24.50 27.63
N LYS A 401 12.32 -24.43 26.38
CA LYS A 401 11.16 -23.60 25.99
C LYS A 401 10.01 -24.46 25.48
N SER A 402 8.80 -24.25 26.01
CA SER A 402 7.59 -24.89 25.51
C SER A 402 7.03 -24.19 24.27
N ALA A 403 6.04 -24.79 23.60
CA ALA A 403 5.35 -24.14 22.47
C ALA A 403 4.81 -22.74 22.83
N ALA A 404 4.32 -22.55 24.06
CA ALA A 404 3.85 -21.27 24.55
C ALA A 404 4.99 -20.25 24.70
N ASP A 405 6.15 -20.67 25.21
CA ASP A 405 7.31 -19.80 25.38
C ASP A 405 7.92 -19.44 24.03
N LEU A 406 7.92 -20.38 23.09
CA LEU A 406 8.38 -20.13 21.73
C LEU A 406 7.52 -19.08 21.01
N LEU A 407 6.20 -19.07 21.23
CA LEU A 407 5.33 -18.04 20.65
C LEU A 407 5.49 -16.65 21.29
N LYS A 408 6.00 -16.57 22.53
CA LYS A 408 6.21 -15.30 23.23
C LYS A 408 7.51 -14.61 22.85
N MET A 409 8.48 -15.33 22.29
CA MET A 409 9.77 -14.74 21.93
C MET A 409 9.62 -13.76 20.76
N SER A 410 10.48 -12.74 20.73
CA SER A 410 10.59 -11.86 19.56
C SER A 410 11.31 -12.57 18.40
N PHE A 411 11.19 -12.07 17.17
CA PHE A 411 11.98 -12.60 16.05
C PHE A 411 13.48 -12.36 16.21
N GLU A 412 13.89 -11.30 16.90
CA GLU A 412 15.28 -11.05 17.26
C GLU A 412 15.82 -12.12 18.24
N GLU A 413 15.05 -12.43 19.29
CA GLU A 413 15.35 -13.55 20.20
C GLU A 413 15.33 -14.89 19.46
N GLY A 414 14.38 -15.07 18.54
CA GLY A 414 14.25 -16.26 17.70
C GLY A 414 15.44 -16.47 16.78
N ALA A 415 15.97 -15.41 16.17
CA ALA A 415 17.15 -15.51 15.32
C ALA A 415 18.37 -16.03 16.11
N SER A 416 18.51 -15.62 17.36
CA SER A 416 19.55 -16.11 18.27
C SER A 416 19.27 -17.54 18.76
N PHE A 417 18.03 -17.83 19.16
CA PHE A 417 17.64 -19.13 19.69
C PHE A 417 17.72 -20.24 18.64
N PHE A 418 17.27 -20.00 17.40
CA PHE A 418 17.26 -20.99 16.32
C PHE A 418 18.58 -21.05 15.52
N SER A 419 19.70 -20.53 16.04
CA SER A 419 20.98 -20.52 15.31
C SER A 419 21.45 -21.90 14.83
N PHE A 420 21.00 -22.96 15.49
CA PHE A 420 21.30 -24.35 15.14
C PHE A 420 20.45 -24.91 13.97
N ASP A 421 19.33 -24.28 13.61
CA ASP A 421 18.48 -24.66 12.47
C ASP A 421 18.54 -23.57 11.40
N ALA A 422 19.28 -23.84 10.32
CA ALA A 422 19.54 -22.85 9.28
C ALA A 422 18.27 -22.24 8.67
N LYS A 423 17.19 -23.02 8.52
CA LYS A 423 15.95 -22.52 7.91
C LYS A 423 15.18 -21.62 8.86
N LEU A 424 15.06 -21.99 10.13
CA LEU A 424 14.40 -21.16 11.14
C LEU A 424 15.20 -19.90 11.44
N HIS A 425 16.53 -20.00 11.51
CA HIS A 425 17.42 -18.85 11.64
C HIS A 425 17.25 -17.87 10.47
N ASP A 426 17.28 -18.36 9.23
CA ASP A 426 17.12 -17.51 8.03
C ASP A 426 15.76 -16.78 8.04
N LEU A 427 14.66 -17.46 8.43
CA LEU A 427 13.33 -16.83 8.54
C LEU A 427 13.29 -15.73 9.61
N CYS A 428 13.83 -15.99 10.80
CA CYS A 428 13.85 -15.00 11.88
C CYS A 428 14.79 -13.83 11.57
N ARG A 429 15.92 -14.11 10.91
CA ARG A 429 16.85 -13.09 10.43
C ARG A 429 16.19 -12.21 9.38
N LEU A 430 15.43 -12.79 8.45
CA LEU A 430 14.71 -12.04 7.42
C LEU A 430 13.70 -11.07 8.06
N MET A 431 12.93 -11.52 9.07
CA MET A 431 12.05 -10.65 9.87
C MET A 431 12.82 -9.51 10.54
N THR A 432 14.01 -9.79 11.08
CA THR A 432 14.83 -8.77 11.73
C THR A 432 15.37 -7.75 10.72
N GLN A 433 15.84 -8.20 9.56
CA GLN A 433 16.37 -7.36 8.49
C GLN A 433 15.31 -6.45 7.87
N THR A 434 14.05 -6.88 7.83
CA THR A 434 12.91 -6.05 7.38
C THR A 434 12.38 -5.12 8.47
N GLY A 435 12.98 -5.10 9.65
CA GLY A 435 12.60 -4.22 10.76
C GLY A 435 11.48 -4.77 11.65
N LEU A 436 11.08 -6.03 11.48
CA LEU A 436 10.03 -6.70 12.27
C LEU A 436 10.60 -7.57 13.41
N GLY A 437 11.86 -7.37 13.78
CA GLY A 437 12.54 -8.17 14.81
C GLY A 437 11.87 -8.12 16.19
N TYR A 438 11.22 -6.99 16.52
CA TYR A 438 10.54 -6.77 17.80
C TYR A 438 9.20 -7.51 17.92
N LEU A 439 8.59 -7.95 16.82
CA LEU A 439 7.33 -8.68 16.85
C LEU A 439 7.56 -10.05 17.50
N THR A 440 6.57 -10.50 18.27
CA THR A 440 6.60 -11.86 18.81
C THR A 440 6.11 -12.88 17.78
N LEU A 441 6.64 -14.09 17.83
CA LEU A 441 6.27 -15.17 16.90
C LEU A 441 4.74 -15.42 16.89
N GLY A 442 4.13 -15.35 18.07
CA GLY A 442 2.70 -15.60 18.30
C GLY A 442 1.83 -14.36 18.42
N GLN A 443 2.33 -13.17 18.07
CA GLN A 443 1.52 -11.96 18.04
C GLN A 443 0.28 -12.18 17.16
N SER A 444 -0.86 -11.64 17.56
CA SER A 444 -2.09 -11.82 16.79
C SER A 444 -2.07 -10.92 15.56
N SER A 445 -2.23 -11.46 14.36
CA SER A 445 -2.17 -10.65 13.12
C SER A 445 -3.12 -9.44 13.09
N PRO A 446 -4.35 -9.50 13.64
CA PRO A 446 -5.23 -8.32 13.72
C PRO A 446 -4.69 -7.17 14.59
N THR A 447 -3.66 -7.40 15.39
CA THR A 447 -3.00 -6.35 16.20
C THR A 447 -1.80 -5.72 15.50
N LEU A 448 -1.44 -6.20 14.30
CA LEU A 448 -0.35 -5.63 13.53
C LEU A 448 -0.79 -4.31 12.90
N SER A 449 0.13 -3.34 12.85
CA SER A 449 -0.08 -2.12 12.07
C SER A 449 -0.12 -2.42 10.57
N GLY A 450 -0.60 -1.46 9.76
CA GLY A 450 -0.60 -1.59 8.30
C GLY A 450 0.81 -1.86 7.74
N GLY A 451 1.79 -1.06 8.16
CA GLY A 451 3.20 -1.22 7.76
C GLY A 451 3.85 -2.51 8.30
N GLU A 452 3.45 -3.00 9.48
CA GLU A 452 3.90 -4.30 9.99
C GLU A 452 3.35 -5.45 9.15
N ALA A 453 2.05 -5.42 8.84
CA ALA A 453 1.42 -6.43 8.01
C ALA A 453 2.04 -6.46 6.62
N GLN A 454 2.27 -5.30 6.00
CA GLN A 454 2.88 -5.24 4.68
C GLN A 454 4.31 -5.79 4.65
N ARG A 455 5.13 -5.43 5.64
CA ARG A 455 6.49 -6.00 5.78
C ARG A 455 6.45 -7.50 6.04
N LEU A 456 5.48 -8.00 6.81
CA LEU A 456 5.31 -9.44 7.05
C LEU A 456 4.95 -10.18 5.76
N LYS A 457 4.13 -9.56 4.90
CA LYS A 457 3.81 -10.08 3.57
C LYS A 457 5.05 -10.14 2.68
N LEU A 458 5.81 -9.05 2.65
CA LEU A 458 7.10 -9.01 1.95
C LEU A 458 8.03 -10.12 2.43
N VAL A 459 8.16 -10.34 3.75
CA VAL A 459 8.99 -11.41 4.31
C VAL A 459 8.50 -12.80 3.89
N SER A 460 7.19 -13.07 3.96
CA SER A 460 6.61 -14.35 3.54
C SER A 460 6.95 -14.65 2.07
N GLU A 461 6.79 -13.67 1.21
CA GLU A 461 7.05 -13.79 -0.21
C GLU A 461 8.56 -13.92 -0.53
N LEU A 462 9.41 -13.16 0.18
CA LEU A 462 10.86 -13.31 0.11
C LEU A 462 11.34 -14.68 0.59
N ALA A 463 10.69 -15.23 1.62
CA ALA A 463 10.97 -16.57 2.13
C ALA A 463 10.68 -17.65 1.07
N GLN A 464 9.63 -17.49 0.25
CA GLN A 464 9.35 -18.36 -0.90
C GLN A 464 10.38 -18.20 -2.04
N GLY A 465 10.95 -17.01 -2.17
CA GLY A 465 12.00 -16.68 -3.13
C GLY A 465 13.40 -17.20 -2.75
N LEU A 466 13.59 -17.71 -1.51
CA LEU A 466 14.90 -18.18 -1.06
C LEU A 466 15.44 -19.32 -1.95
N PRO A 467 16.73 -19.28 -2.31
CA PRO A 467 17.31 -20.29 -3.19
C PRO A 467 17.28 -21.66 -2.49
N THR A 468 16.73 -22.64 -3.20
CA THR A 468 16.65 -24.02 -2.71
C THR A 468 18.04 -24.62 -2.55
N PHE A 469 18.18 -25.65 -1.71
CA PHE A 469 19.45 -26.36 -1.50
C PHE A 469 20.10 -26.81 -2.83
N ARG A 470 19.29 -27.26 -3.79
CA ARG A 470 19.74 -27.66 -5.14
C ARG A 470 20.24 -26.50 -5.98
N GLU A 471 19.65 -25.31 -5.86
CA GLU A 471 20.07 -24.11 -6.60
C GLU A 471 21.37 -23.55 -6.03
N ARG A 472 21.51 -23.53 -4.68
CA ARG A 472 22.76 -23.18 -4.01
C ARG A 472 23.91 -24.09 -4.47
N HIS A 473 23.65 -25.39 -4.61
CA HIS A 473 24.64 -26.36 -5.13
C HIS A 473 24.99 -26.20 -6.62
N LYS A 474 24.06 -25.72 -7.46
CA LYS A 474 24.25 -25.61 -8.93
C LYS A 474 24.73 -24.23 -9.39
N GLY A 475 24.75 -23.22 -8.50
CA GLY A 475 25.23 -21.87 -8.81
C GLY A 475 24.41 -21.10 -9.86
N LYS A 476 23.21 -21.58 -10.23
CA LYS A 476 22.32 -20.95 -11.23
C LYS A 476 20.97 -20.65 -10.60
N VAL A 477 20.84 -19.48 -9.97
CA VAL A 477 19.56 -18.95 -9.50
C VAL A 477 18.88 -18.24 -10.67
N LYS A 478 17.73 -18.74 -11.11
CA LYS A 478 16.90 -18.00 -12.08
C LYS A 478 16.24 -16.80 -11.40
N PRO A 479 16.13 -15.65 -12.06
CA PRO A 479 15.54 -14.47 -11.45
C PRO A 479 14.03 -14.62 -11.25
N ASN A 480 13.50 -13.98 -10.21
CA ASN A 480 12.06 -13.80 -10.00
C ASN A 480 11.64 -12.40 -10.48
N LEU A 481 10.35 -12.25 -10.79
CA LEU A 481 9.69 -10.96 -10.99
C LEU A 481 8.92 -10.60 -9.71
N TYR A 482 9.36 -9.57 -9.00
CA TYR A 482 8.67 -9.04 -7.83
C TYR A 482 7.78 -7.87 -8.23
N ILE A 483 6.53 -7.90 -7.79
CA ILE A 483 5.57 -6.79 -7.88
C ILE A 483 5.16 -6.40 -6.46
N LEU A 484 5.39 -5.14 -6.09
CA LEU A 484 5.03 -4.61 -4.77
C LEU A 484 4.09 -3.42 -4.93
N GLU A 485 2.99 -3.43 -4.19
CA GLU A 485 2.00 -2.34 -4.22
C GLU A 485 2.11 -1.46 -2.97
N GLU A 486 2.53 -0.21 -3.17
CA GLU A 486 2.72 0.84 -2.15
C GLU A 486 3.42 0.34 -0.87
N PRO A 487 4.64 -0.24 -0.96
CA PRO A 487 5.36 -0.87 0.17
C PRO A 487 5.77 0.08 1.31
N THR A 488 5.54 1.38 1.14
CA THR A 488 5.87 2.46 2.06
C THR A 488 4.72 2.85 3.00
N ILE A 489 3.52 2.28 2.82
CA ILE A 489 2.36 2.58 3.68
C ILE A 489 2.71 2.29 5.14
N GLY A 490 2.50 3.27 6.01
CA GLY A 490 2.79 3.16 7.44
C GLY A 490 4.25 2.91 7.79
N LEU A 491 5.18 3.34 6.93
CA LEU A 491 6.61 3.30 7.23
C LEU A 491 7.14 4.70 7.57
N HIS A 492 7.83 4.79 8.71
CA HIS A 492 8.67 5.94 9.01
C HIS A 492 9.83 6.07 8.01
N GLN A 493 10.37 7.27 7.80
CA GLN A 493 11.42 7.51 6.81
C GLN A 493 12.69 6.64 7.00
N SER A 494 13.05 6.35 8.26
CA SER A 494 14.15 5.42 8.56
C SER A 494 13.88 3.99 8.09
N ASP A 495 12.62 3.54 8.12
CA ASP A 495 12.21 2.24 7.61
C ASP A 495 12.07 2.26 6.08
N CYS A 496 11.68 3.41 5.49
CA CYS A 496 11.72 3.62 4.04
C CYS A 496 13.14 3.42 3.47
N ARG A 497 14.18 3.91 4.16
CA ARG A 497 15.58 3.64 3.79
C ARG A 497 15.92 2.15 3.79
N ARG A 498 15.52 1.40 4.82
CA ARG A 498 15.76 -0.05 4.91
C ARG A 498 15.03 -0.80 3.79
N LEU A 499 13.81 -0.36 3.46
CA LEU A 499 13.07 -0.89 2.33
C LEU A 499 13.80 -0.64 1.01
N ILE A 500 14.32 0.57 0.76
CA ILE A 500 15.14 0.88 -0.43
C ILE A 500 16.35 -0.07 -0.51
N GLU A 501 17.07 -0.24 0.59
CA GLU A 501 18.24 -1.14 0.66
C GLU A 501 17.85 -2.58 0.30
N LEU A 502 16.71 -3.06 0.80
CA LEU A 502 16.15 -4.37 0.47
C LEU A 502 15.77 -4.49 -1.01
N LEU A 503 15.04 -3.50 -1.57
CA LEU A 503 14.65 -3.51 -2.98
C LEU A 503 15.89 -3.58 -3.87
N HIS A 504 16.95 -2.83 -3.53
CA HIS A 504 18.21 -2.90 -4.25
C HIS A 504 18.94 -4.23 -4.06
N ALA A 505 18.92 -4.83 -2.87
CA ALA A 505 19.51 -6.14 -2.64
C ALA A 505 18.85 -7.22 -3.52
N LEU A 506 17.53 -7.16 -3.74
CA LEU A 506 16.83 -8.07 -4.66
C LEU A 506 17.30 -7.88 -6.11
N VAL A 507 17.41 -6.63 -6.55
CA VAL A 507 17.86 -6.33 -7.91
C VAL A 507 19.33 -6.74 -8.10
N ASP A 508 20.18 -6.59 -7.07
CA ASP A 508 21.59 -7.00 -7.11
C ASP A 508 21.77 -8.51 -7.18
N GLN A 509 20.78 -9.29 -6.71
CA GLN A 509 20.69 -10.74 -6.93
C GLN A 509 20.20 -11.11 -8.34
N GLY A 510 19.96 -10.13 -9.21
CA GLY A 510 19.52 -10.30 -10.59
C GLY A 510 18.01 -10.35 -10.78
N HIS A 511 17.22 -10.13 -9.74
CA HIS A 511 15.76 -10.09 -9.84
C HIS A 511 15.25 -8.80 -10.51
N THR A 512 14.04 -8.85 -11.05
CA THR A 512 13.33 -7.66 -11.54
C THR A 512 12.31 -7.24 -10.49
N VAL A 513 12.28 -5.96 -10.14
CA VAL A 513 11.38 -5.43 -9.11
C VAL A 513 10.57 -4.30 -9.72
N ILE A 514 9.23 -4.43 -9.70
CA ILE A 514 8.29 -3.40 -10.10
C ILE A 514 7.51 -2.95 -8.86
N VAL A 515 7.57 -1.67 -8.55
CA VAL A 515 6.88 -1.09 -7.39
C VAL A 515 5.82 -0.10 -7.87
N ILE A 516 4.60 -0.19 -7.36
CA ILE A 516 3.61 0.88 -7.51
C ILE A 516 3.82 1.86 -6.37
N GLU A 517 4.17 3.12 -6.66
CA GLU A 517 4.41 4.09 -5.60
C GLU A 517 4.24 5.59 -5.95
N HIS A 518 4.11 6.39 -4.89
CA HIS A 518 4.03 7.84 -4.82
C HIS A 518 5.10 8.50 -3.95
N HIS A 519 5.75 7.77 -3.04
CA HIS A 519 6.76 8.35 -2.15
C HIS A 519 7.97 8.82 -2.95
N PRO A 520 8.33 10.12 -2.86
CA PRO A 520 9.44 10.70 -3.60
C PRO A 520 10.77 9.96 -3.46
N ASP A 521 11.12 9.50 -2.26
CA ASP A 521 12.37 8.75 -2.03
C ASP A 521 12.43 7.41 -2.79
N ILE A 522 11.31 6.68 -2.94
CA ILE A 522 11.28 5.44 -3.75
C ILE A 522 11.40 5.76 -5.23
N LEU A 523 10.71 6.80 -5.70
CA LEU A 523 10.80 7.27 -7.08
C LEU A 523 12.23 7.70 -7.42
N ALA A 524 12.89 8.39 -6.50
CA ALA A 524 14.27 8.86 -6.64
C ALA A 524 15.28 7.71 -6.73
N GLU A 525 14.97 6.50 -6.26
CA GLU A 525 15.83 5.31 -6.33
C GLU A 525 15.58 4.41 -7.55
N ALA A 526 14.50 4.67 -8.30
CA ALA A 526 14.15 3.87 -9.46
C ALA A 526 15.26 3.90 -10.53
N ASP A 527 15.50 2.78 -11.19
CA ASP A 527 16.28 2.76 -12.43
C ASP A 527 15.40 3.19 -13.63
N TRP A 528 14.08 2.97 -13.54
CA TRP A 528 13.09 3.32 -14.56
C TRP A 528 11.75 3.71 -13.92
N ILE A 529 11.13 4.79 -14.37
CA ILE A 529 9.81 5.23 -13.91
C ILE A 529 8.81 5.18 -15.06
N VAL A 530 7.58 4.76 -14.75
CA VAL A 530 6.40 4.86 -15.61
C VAL A 530 5.35 5.68 -14.89
N GLU A 531 4.92 6.80 -15.48
CA GLU A 531 3.87 7.66 -14.91
C GLU A 531 2.57 7.56 -15.70
N ILE A 532 1.46 7.32 -14.98
CA ILE A 532 0.11 7.23 -15.53
C ILE A 532 -0.74 8.40 -15.03
N GLY A 533 -1.55 9.00 -15.90
CA GLY A 533 -2.46 10.09 -15.53
C GLY A 533 -3.19 10.66 -16.74
N PRO A 534 -3.34 12.00 -16.87
CA PRO A 534 -2.86 13.05 -15.96
C PRO A 534 -3.68 13.18 -14.66
N GLU A 535 -4.94 12.75 -14.69
CA GLU A 535 -5.85 12.79 -13.55
C GLU A 535 -6.32 11.38 -13.15
N GLY A 536 -7.16 11.29 -12.11
CA GLY A 536 -7.81 10.05 -11.69
C GLY A 536 -9.10 9.75 -12.46
N GLY A 537 -9.55 8.49 -12.42
CA GLY A 537 -10.85 8.09 -12.96
C GLY A 537 -10.93 8.19 -14.48
N LYS A 538 -12.00 8.79 -15.02
CA LYS A 538 -12.27 8.83 -16.47
C LYS A 538 -11.26 9.64 -17.28
N GLU A 539 -10.67 10.67 -16.65
CA GLU A 539 -9.68 11.57 -17.26
C GLU A 539 -8.25 11.03 -17.17
N GLY A 540 -8.05 9.93 -16.45
CA GLY A 540 -6.78 9.22 -16.34
C GLY A 540 -6.56 8.13 -17.39
N GLY A 541 -5.66 7.21 -17.04
CA GLY A 541 -5.39 6.00 -17.80
C GLY A 541 -4.54 6.19 -19.05
N GLN A 542 -3.82 7.31 -19.16
CA GLN A 542 -2.87 7.58 -20.24
C GLN A 542 -1.43 7.46 -19.71
N LEU A 543 -0.52 6.99 -20.56
CA LEU A 543 0.91 7.03 -20.28
C LEU A 543 1.42 8.46 -20.45
N LEU A 544 1.90 9.08 -19.37
CA LEU A 544 2.47 10.43 -19.42
C LEU A 544 3.98 10.41 -19.65
N PHE A 545 4.66 9.43 -19.05
CA PHE A 545 6.12 9.35 -19.08
C PHE A 545 6.60 7.92 -18.88
N ALA A 546 7.71 7.57 -19.54
CA ALA A 546 8.48 6.35 -19.28
C ALA A 546 9.97 6.66 -19.51
N GLY A 547 10.80 6.54 -18.47
CA GLY A 547 12.19 7.01 -18.54
C GLY A 547 12.92 6.95 -17.20
N ASP A 548 14.10 7.58 -17.13
CA ASP A 548 14.84 7.74 -15.88
C ASP A 548 14.24 8.84 -14.97
N PRO A 549 14.50 8.79 -13.64
CA PRO A 549 13.95 9.75 -12.69
C PRO A 549 14.36 11.21 -12.96
N GLU A 550 15.59 11.46 -13.40
CA GLU A 550 16.07 12.82 -13.69
C GLU A 550 15.31 13.44 -14.86
N SER A 551 15.05 12.66 -15.91
CA SER A 551 14.23 13.07 -17.05
C SER A 551 12.78 13.34 -16.66
N LEU A 552 12.20 12.55 -15.74
CA LEU A 552 10.86 12.82 -15.20
C LEU A 552 10.85 14.13 -14.42
N ALA A 553 11.81 14.32 -13.50
CA ALA A 553 11.92 15.53 -12.69
C ALA A 553 12.08 16.82 -13.52
N ALA A 554 12.67 16.72 -14.71
CA ALA A 554 12.78 17.82 -15.66
C ALA A 554 11.49 18.08 -16.46
N ASN A 555 10.55 17.13 -16.48
CA ASN A 555 9.33 17.21 -17.28
C ASN A 555 8.18 17.88 -16.52
N ALA A 556 8.05 19.20 -16.65
CA ALA A 556 7.01 19.97 -15.97
C ALA A 556 5.56 19.63 -16.39
N SER A 557 5.34 18.79 -17.42
CA SER A 557 4.00 18.38 -17.83
C SER A 557 3.40 17.27 -16.96
N THR A 558 4.18 16.64 -16.09
CA THR A 558 3.70 15.53 -15.26
C THR A 558 3.46 15.97 -13.80
N PRO A 559 2.43 15.43 -13.14
CA PRO A 559 2.11 15.80 -11.76
C PRO A 559 3.19 15.35 -10.75
N THR A 560 3.99 14.33 -11.06
CA THR A 560 5.04 13.81 -10.17
C THR A 560 6.35 14.62 -10.26
N ALA A 561 6.59 15.35 -11.34
CA ALA A 561 7.86 16.06 -11.55
C ALA A 561 8.24 17.07 -10.45
N PRO A 562 7.32 17.90 -9.90
CA PRO A 562 7.67 18.87 -8.87
C PRO A 562 8.21 18.23 -7.58
N SER A 563 7.56 17.17 -7.10
CA SER A 563 7.98 16.47 -5.87
C SER A 563 9.30 15.74 -6.10
N LEU A 564 9.46 15.04 -7.22
CA LEU A 564 10.70 14.32 -7.54
C LEU A 564 11.90 15.28 -7.72
N ALA A 565 11.70 16.44 -8.35
CA ALA A 565 12.75 17.44 -8.53
C ALA A 565 13.25 18.01 -7.20
N SER A 566 12.36 18.15 -6.20
CA SER A 566 12.72 18.63 -4.87
C SER A 566 13.67 17.66 -4.16
N VAL A 567 13.38 16.37 -4.23
CA VAL A 567 14.16 15.30 -3.58
C VAL A 567 15.49 15.05 -4.30
N LEU A 568 15.50 15.03 -5.63
CA LEU A 568 16.73 14.91 -6.42
C LEU A 568 17.59 16.20 -6.41
N LYS A 569 17.11 17.29 -5.77
CA LYS A 569 17.76 18.61 -5.75
C LYS A 569 18.13 19.12 -7.14
N VAL A 570 17.34 18.76 -8.16
CA VAL A 570 17.57 19.17 -9.55
C VAL A 570 17.17 20.63 -9.71
N LYS A 571 18.14 21.51 -9.97
CA LYS A 571 17.85 22.93 -10.28
C LYS A 571 16.95 23.00 -11.53
N LYS A 572 15.78 23.62 -11.41
CA LYS A 572 14.87 23.91 -12.55
C LYS A 572 15.67 24.50 -13.72
N LYS A 573 15.71 23.81 -14.86
CA LYS A 573 16.08 24.45 -16.14
C LYS A 573 14.92 25.34 -16.55
N ASN A 574 15.07 26.65 -16.38
CA ASN A 574 14.10 27.62 -16.91
C ASN A 574 13.94 27.41 -18.43
N PRO A 575 12.73 27.21 -18.97
CA PRO A 575 12.49 27.03 -20.40
C PRO A 575 12.55 28.34 -21.21
N GLN A 576 13.25 29.37 -20.75
CA GLN A 576 13.37 30.65 -21.45
C GLN A 576 14.77 31.26 -21.32
N LYS A 577 15.77 30.62 -21.92
CA LYS A 577 16.97 31.31 -22.48
C LYS A 577 17.45 30.56 -23.72
N ALA A 578 16.58 30.47 -24.72
CA ALA A 578 17.06 30.34 -26.10
C ALA A 578 17.86 31.62 -26.39
N LYS A 579 19.18 31.47 -26.54
CA LYS A 579 20.10 32.55 -26.90
C LYS A 579 19.62 33.18 -28.20
N ILE A 580 19.01 34.36 -28.11
CA ILE A 580 18.90 35.26 -29.26
C ILE A 580 20.33 35.74 -29.52
N SER A 581 20.89 35.28 -30.63
CA SER A 581 22.14 35.79 -31.17
C SER A 581 21.98 37.28 -31.50
N PRO A 582 22.93 38.15 -31.12
CA PRO A 582 22.87 39.53 -31.53
C PRO A 582 23.20 39.59 -33.03
N ALA A 583 22.22 40.02 -33.82
CA ALA A 583 22.41 40.38 -35.21
C ALA A 583 23.51 41.46 -35.28
N LYS A 584 24.61 41.13 -35.98
CA LYS A 584 25.63 42.09 -36.37
C LYS A 584 24.98 43.12 -37.30
N VAL A 585 24.71 44.31 -36.76
CA VAL A 585 24.56 45.53 -37.53
C VAL A 585 25.82 46.35 -37.28
N LYS A 586 26.66 46.52 -38.31
CA LYS A 586 27.11 47.85 -38.77
C LYS A 586 28.15 47.75 -39.90
N LYS A 587 27.81 48.54 -40.94
CA LYS A 587 28.61 49.29 -41.90
C LYS A 587 29.41 48.52 -42.95
#